data_AF-A0A2E5EH79-F1
#
_entry.id   AF-A0A2E5EH79-F1
#
_cell.length_a   1.000
_cell.length_b   1.000
_cell.length_c   1.000
_cell.angle_alpha   90.00
_cell.angle_beta   90.00
_cell.angle_gamma   90.00
#
_symmetry.space_group_name_H-M   'P 1'
#
loop_
_entity.id
_entity.type
_entity.pdbx_description
1 polymer ?
#
loop_
_entity_poly.entity_id
_entity_poly.type
_entity_poly.pdbx_seq_one_letter_code
_entity_poly.pdbx_strand_id
1 'polypeptide(L)'
;MSLSRRDLIKTAAASTAIATSTKLTATETAPPKFAVEDQTPFRRQTRRLKITNHGRYVTSFIFSVDYPTHFRLKPEFYPVLTPKGFPVTDSHQYCFIHHQSIMCGHGRVRAEDGRVFDFYRKLNFREEDRSDKWHTKERNLYHLGPSGIQEITDAKWQAGENVTIDLQLDWRTREQNTAKGEVILKEHRRYEISQTDQLTIIDHFSSLVPAKGTAVLEADRHSFCGVRVNDLIDPDDGGTIRDSEGRINPSGNYWDATGERKAPRWLDCAGKVGDATVGIALMGHPGNVRNQYYLQDWGLMEVSPVLGEDAEFSSESPFQCAARYVAHDGELAAASLNGLHADFGERKQL
;
A
#
# COMPACT_ATOMS: atom_id res chain seq x y z
N MET A 1 7.94 59.14 -27.13
CA MET A 1 7.43 59.27 -25.74
C MET A 1 7.01 57.88 -25.28
N SER A 2 7.73 57.37 -24.29
CA SER A 2 7.58 56.03 -23.70
C SER A 2 6.50 56.09 -22.62
N LEU A 3 5.47 55.24 -22.72
CA LEU A 3 4.48 55.05 -21.66
C LEU A 3 4.79 53.72 -20.96
N SER A 4 5.17 53.81 -19.69
CA SER A 4 5.60 52.67 -18.87
C SER A 4 4.40 51.96 -18.21
N ARG A 5 4.52 50.64 -18.01
CA ARG A 5 3.55 49.70 -17.43
C ARG A 5 3.19 49.92 -15.94
N ARG A 6 3.18 51.16 -15.42
CA ARG A 6 2.97 51.42 -13.97
C ARG A 6 1.65 52.09 -13.56
N ASP A 7 0.74 52.38 -14.49
CA ASP A 7 -0.48 53.15 -14.18
C ASP A 7 -1.81 52.36 -14.23
N LEU A 8 -1.79 51.02 -14.22
CA LEU A 8 -3.01 50.20 -14.27
C LEU A 8 -3.39 49.53 -12.94
N ILE A 9 -3.04 50.17 -11.82
CA ILE A 9 -3.57 49.78 -10.50
C ILE A 9 -4.06 51.06 -9.81
N LYS A 10 -5.34 51.38 -10.00
CA LYS A 10 -6.17 52.22 -9.11
C LYS A 10 -7.55 52.44 -9.74
N THR A 11 -8.40 51.42 -9.71
CA THR A 11 -9.88 51.55 -9.60
C THR A 11 -10.52 50.16 -9.60
N ALA A 12 -10.71 49.59 -8.42
CA ALA A 12 -11.75 48.59 -8.21
C ALA A 12 -12.44 48.94 -6.90
N ALA A 13 -13.63 49.51 -7.03
CA ALA A 13 -14.48 49.94 -5.95
C ALA A 13 -14.92 48.74 -5.09
N ALA A 14 -15.06 49.01 -3.80
CA ALA A 14 -15.57 48.10 -2.81
C ALA A 14 -17.01 47.67 -3.15
N SER A 15 -17.20 46.38 -3.41
CA SER A 15 -18.51 45.72 -3.39
C SER A 15 -18.56 44.85 -2.14
N THR A 16 -19.20 45.35 -1.09
CA THR A 16 -19.63 44.56 0.07
C THR A 16 -20.73 43.61 -0.36
N ALA A 17 -20.37 42.35 -0.62
CA ALA A 17 -21.33 41.27 -0.77
C ALA A 17 -21.76 40.80 0.62
N ILE A 18 -23.04 40.96 0.94
CA ILE A 18 -23.66 40.36 2.12
C ILE A 18 -23.78 38.87 1.84
N ALA A 19 -22.91 38.07 2.45
CA ALA A 19 -23.00 36.62 2.41
C ALA A 19 -24.12 36.17 3.35
N THR A 20 -25.31 35.89 2.79
CA THR A 20 -26.35 35.13 3.49
C THR A 20 -25.81 33.72 3.75
N SER A 21 -25.55 33.38 5.02
CA SER A 21 -25.19 32.01 5.39
C SER A 21 -26.43 31.13 5.26
N THR A 22 -26.62 30.50 4.11
CA THR A 22 -27.50 29.34 4.02
C THR A 22 -26.85 28.24 4.85
N LYS A 23 -27.46 27.91 6.00
CA LYS A 23 -27.15 26.68 6.72
C LYS A 23 -27.39 25.53 5.75
N LEU A 24 -26.31 24.96 5.21
CA LEU A 24 -26.31 23.67 4.54
C LEU A 24 -26.74 22.65 5.59
N THR A 25 -28.02 22.30 5.61
CA THR A 25 -28.47 21.05 6.20
C THR A 25 -27.68 19.93 5.57
N ALA A 26 -26.97 19.16 6.38
CA ALA A 26 -26.29 17.95 5.95
C ALA A 26 -27.33 17.05 5.27
N THR A 27 -27.31 16.98 3.94
CA THR A 27 -28.02 15.94 3.20
C THR A 27 -27.43 14.63 3.64
N GLU A 28 -28.25 13.80 4.30
CA GLU A 28 -27.94 12.42 4.63
C GLU A 28 -27.48 11.73 3.33
N THR A 29 -26.20 11.43 3.25
CA THR A 29 -25.62 10.78 2.09
C THR A 29 -26.13 9.35 2.03
N ALA A 30 -26.67 8.96 0.87
CA ALA A 30 -27.15 7.60 0.67
C ALA A 30 -26.01 6.61 0.98
N PRO A 31 -26.30 5.46 1.62
CA PRO A 31 -25.28 4.49 1.97
C PRO A 31 -24.48 4.08 0.73
N PRO A 32 -23.18 3.74 0.88
CA PRO A 32 -22.37 3.28 -0.25
C PRO A 32 -23.03 2.11 -0.97
N LYS A 33 -22.85 2.06 -2.30
CA LYS A 33 -23.33 0.97 -3.13
C LYS A 33 -22.23 0.55 -4.09
N PHE A 34 -21.39 -0.35 -3.61
CA PHE A 34 -20.27 -0.85 -4.36
C PHE A 34 -20.68 -1.87 -5.42
N ALA A 35 -19.91 -1.89 -6.50
CA ALA A 35 -19.95 -2.93 -7.53
C ALA A 35 -18.53 -3.31 -7.93
N VAL A 36 -18.33 -4.61 -8.20
CA VAL A 36 -17.07 -5.19 -8.67
C VAL A 36 -17.27 -5.76 -10.08
N GLU A 37 -16.53 -5.24 -11.04
CA GLU A 37 -16.47 -5.72 -12.41
C GLU A 37 -15.20 -6.57 -12.58
N ASP A 38 -15.38 -7.88 -12.86
CA ASP A 38 -14.27 -8.80 -13.10
C ASP A 38 -13.81 -8.75 -14.56
N GLN A 39 -12.67 -8.10 -14.78
CA GLN A 39 -12.08 -7.89 -16.09
C GLN A 39 -10.90 -8.84 -16.31
N THR A 40 -10.91 -9.55 -17.44
CA THR A 40 -9.82 -10.44 -17.86
C THR A 40 -9.19 -9.96 -19.17
N PRO A 41 -8.45 -8.83 -19.15
CA PRO A 41 -7.86 -8.25 -20.36
C PRO A 41 -6.79 -9.16 -20.98
N PHE A 42 -6.48 -8.88 -22.25
CA PHE A 42 -5.34 -9.40 -23.00
C PHE A 42 -4.97 -10.86 -22.71
N ARG A 43 -5.64 -11.80 -23.40
CA ARG A 43 -5.36 -13.24 -23.33
C ARG A 43 -5.43 -13.85 -21.91
N ARG A 44 -6.11 -13.17 -20.97
CA ARG A 44 -6.25 -13.62 -19.58
C ARG A 44 -4.89 -13.78 -18.88
N GLN A 45 -3.95 -12.89 -19.15
CA GLN A 45 -2.66 -12.87 -18.45
C GLN A 45 -2.76 -12.17 -17.08
N THR A 46 -3.57 -11.12 -17.04
CA THR A 46 -3.90 -10.35 -15.84
C THR A 46 -5.39 -10.38 -15.62
N ARG A 47 -5.79 -10.35 -14.36
CA ARG A 47 -7.16 -10.12 -13.92
C ARG A 47 -7.23 -8.82 -13.15
N ARG A 48 -8.32 -8.08 -13.35
CA ARG A 48 -8.58 -6.80 -12.72
C ARG A 48 -9.99 -6.81 -12.15
N LEU A 49 -10.10 -6.67 -10.84
CA LEU A 49 -11.38 -6.41 -10.18
C LEU A 49 -11.55 -4.90 -10.10
N LYS A 50 -12.34 -4.33 -11.00
CA LYS A 50 -12.63 -2.90 -11.03
C LYS A 50 -13.73 -2.58 -10.04
N ILE A 51 -13.45 -1.67 -9.11
CA ILE A 51 -14.31 -1.36 -7.97
C ILE A 51 -14.89 0.04 -8.15
N THR A 52 -16.21 0.12 -8.06
CA THR A 52 -16.96 1.37 -8.17
C THR A 52 -17.92 1.52 -7.01
N ASN A 53 -18.23 2.76 -6.62
CA ASN A 53 -19.27 3.11 -5.66
C ASN A 53 -20.25 4.08 -6.33
N HIS A 54 -21.54 3.72 -6.40
CA HIS A 54 -22.56 4.46 -7.17
C HIS A 54 -22.11 4.76 -8.62
N GLY A 55 -21.40 3.81 -9.23
CA GLY A 55 -20.85 3.93 -10.59
C GLY A 55 -19.59 4.79 -10.72
N ARG A 56 -19.14 5.48 -9.67
CA ARG A 56 -17.86 6.22 -9.65
C ARG A 56 -16.71 5.25 -9.37
N TYR A 57 -15.60 5.41 -10.09
CA TYR A 57 -14.42 4.59 -9.88
C TYR A 57 -13.80 4.86 -8.49
N VAL A 58 -13.43 3.80 -7.78
CA VAL A 58 -12.79 3.88 -6.45
C VAL A 58 -11.36 3.38 -6.53
N THR A 59 -11.19 2.15 -7.00
CA THR A 59 -9.88 1.52 -7.19
C THR A 59 -10.01 0.29 -8.10
N SER A 60 -8.91 -0.40 -8.35
CA SER A 60 -8.92 -1.74 -8.94
C SER A 60 -7.89 -2.63 -8.28
N PHE A 61 -8.29 -3.85 -7.91
CA PHE A 61 -7.36 -4.89 -7.52
C PHE A 61 -6.85 -5.60 -8.76
N ILE A 62 -5.54 -5.53 -9.01
CA ILE A 62 -4.89 -6.06 -10.21
C ILE A 62 -3.93 -7.16 -9.81
N PHE A 63 -4.04 -8.33 -10.45
CA PHE A 63 -3.16 -9.46 -10.19
C PHE A 63 -2.97 -10.34 -11.42
N SER A 64 -1.80 -10.99 -11.49
CA SER A 64 -1.49 -11.94 -12.55
C SER A 64 -2.25 -13.26 -12.35
N VAL A 65 -2.65 -13.85 -13.47
CA VAL A 65 -3.30 -15.17 -13.53
C VAL A 65 -2.57 -16.12 -14.49
N ASP A 66 -1.54 -15.65 -15.19
CA ASP A 66 -0.66 -16.48 -16.00
C ASP A 66 0.80 -16.45 -15.52
N TYR A 67 1.46 -17.58 -15.74
CA TYR A 67 2.89 -17.75 -15.55
C TYR A 67 3.57 -17.85 -16.93
N PRO A 68 4.79 -17.31 -17.16
CA PRO A 68 5.56 -16.32 -16.41
C PRO A 68 5.55 -14.95 -17.11
N THR A 69 4.52 -14.63 -17.88
CA THR A 69 4.61 -13.57 -18.90
C THR A 69 4.45 -12.15 -18.35
N HIS A 70 3.97 -11.99 -17.11
CA HIS A 70 3.70 -10.68 -16.53
C HIS A 70 4.76 -10.21 -15.53
N PHE A 71 5.20 -8.96 -15.69
CA PHE A 71 6.05 -8.23 -14.74
C PHE A 71 5.37 -7.90 -13.40
N ARG A 72 4.07 -8.20 -13.26
CA ARG A 72 3.26 -7.99 -12.06
C ARG A 72 3.32 -9.23 -11.16
N LEU A 73 4.43 -9.38 -10.46
CA LEU A 73 4.66 -10.51 -9.55
C LEU A 73 3.84 -10.43 -8.25
N LYS A 74 3.21 -9.29 -7.97
CA LYS A 74 2.47 -9.02 -6.74
C LYS A 74 1.12 -8.38 -7.08
N PRO A 75 0.06 -8.77 -6.37
CA PRO A 75 -1.21 -8.06 -6.44
C PRO A 75 -1.08 -6.64 -5.89
N GLU A 76 -1.81 -5.70 -6.49
CA GLU A 76 -1.83 -4.31 -6.07
C GLU A 76 -3.22 -3.68 -6.24
N PHE A 77 -3.53 -2.65 -5.45
CA PHE A 77 -4.65 -1.76 -5.74
C PHE A 77 -4.16 -0.53 -6.49
N TYR A 78 -4.65 -0.26 -7.71
CA TYR A 78 -4.24 0.93 -8.47
C TYR A 78 -5.29 1.45 -9.47
N PRO A 79 -5.41 2.78 -9.64
CA PRO A 79 -5.09 3.80 -8.64
C PRO A 79 -6.09 3.75 -7.50
N VAL A 80 -5.72 4.21 -6.31
CA VAL A 80 -6.64 4.45 -5.20
C VAL A 80 -7.11 5.90 -5.27
N LEU A 81 -8.42 6.10 -5.26
CA LEU A 81 -9.03 7.43 -5.29
C LEU A 81 -9.66 7.80 -3.95
N THR A 82 -9.66 9.10 -3.64
CA THR A 82 -10.54 9.69 -2.61
C THR A 82 -12.01 9.60 -3.03
N PRO A 83 -12.99 9.82 -2.12
CA PRO A 83 -14.41 9.84 -2.50
C PRO A 83 -14.78 10.87 -3.57
N LYS A 84 -14.09 12.02 -3.64
CA LYS A 84 -14.27 13.00 -4.74
C LYS A 84 -13.57 12.60 -6.05
N GLY A 85 -12.83 11.49 -6.07
CA GLY A 85 -12.23 10.92 -7.27
C GLY A 85 -10.83 11.41 -7.58
N PHE A 86 -10.09 11.94 -6.59
CA PHE A 86 -8.71 12.34 -6.78
C PHE A 86 -7.76 11.16 -6.55
N PRO A 87 -6.78 10.90 -7.44
CA PRO A 87 -5.80 9.84 -7.24
C PRO A 87 -4.78 10.22 -6.17
N VAL A 88 -4.51 9.30 -5.24
CA VAL A 88 -3.54 9.50 -4.15
C VAL A 88 -2.38 8.50 -4.17
N THR A 89 -2.37 7.60 -5.15
CA THR A 89 -1.31 6.60 -5.36
C THR A 89 -0.83 6.60 -6.81
N ASP A 90 0.46 6.27 -7.03
CA ASP A 90 1.01 6.00 -8.36
C ASP A 90 1.19 4.49 -8.61
N SER A 91 1.35 4.10 -9.87
CA SER A 91 1.57 2.74 -10.31
C SER A 91 2.88 2.15 -9.78
N HIS A 92 3.98 2.90 -9.86
CA HIS A 92 5.27 2.55 -9.28
C HIS A 92 6.23 3.73 -9.25
N GLN A 93 7.30 3.63 -8.44
CA GLN A 93 8.39 4.61 -8.49
C GLN A 93 9.26 4.44 -9.75
N TYR A 94 9.78 5.54 -10.31
CA TYR A 94 10.61 5.51 -11.52
C TYR A 94 11.92 4.72 -11.34
N CYS A 95 12.53 4.79 -10.14
CA CYS A 95 13.78 4.10 -9.81
C CYS A 95 13.57 2.72 -9.18
N PHE A 96 12.36 2.42 -8.70
CA PHE A 96 12.03 1.18 -8.02
C PHE A 96 10.65 0.67 -8.45
N ILE A 97 10.65 -0.12 -9.52
CA ILE A 97 9.43 -0.69 -10.13
C ILE A 97 8.63 -1.63 -9.20
N HIS A 98 9.17 -1.96 -8.02
CA HIS A 98 8.51 -2.80 -7.02
C HIS A 98 7.78 -1.97 -5.95
N HIS A 99 8.04 -0.66 -5.82
CA HIS A 99 7.28 0.23 -4.93
C HIS A 99 6.00 0.65 -5.63
N GLN A 100 5.03 -0.25 -5.60
CA GLN A 100 3.75 -0.12 -6.31
C GLN A 100 2.67 0.44 -5.40
N SER A 101 1.71 1.15 -6.01
CA SER A 101 0.48 1.72 -5.44
C SER A 101 0.13 1.30 -4.02
N ILE A 102 -0.85 0.42 -3.76
CA ILE A 102 -0.92 -0.34 -2.49
C ILE A 102 -0.46 -1.75 -2.81
N MET A 103 0.57 -2.19 -2.12
CA MET A 103 1.24 -3.45 -2.38
C MET A 103 1.37 -4.31 -1.12
N CYS A 104 1.47 -5.62 -1.34
CA CYS A 104 1.92 -6.52 -0.30
C CYS A 104 2.98 -7.50 -0.79
N GLY A 105 4.09 -7.60 -0.08
CA GLY A 105 5.07 -8.65 -0.29
C GLY A 105 6.32 -8.52 0.54
N HIS A 106 7.08 -9.60 0.63
CA HIS A 106 8.30 -9.66 1.42
C HIS A 106 9.48 -10.05 0.54
N GLY A 107 10.69 -9.67 0.95
CA GLY A 107 11.94 -10.11 0.34
C GLY A 107 12.21 -11.56 0.69
N ARG A 108 12.95 -11.76 1.78
CA ARG A 108 13.61 -13.02 2.07
C ARG A 108 12.80 -13.91 3.01
N VAL A 109 12.48 -15.11 2.54
CA VAL A 109 11.82 -16.16 3.32
C VAL A 109 12.79 -17.33 3.45
N ARG A 110 13.13 -17.70 4.68
CA ARG A 110 13.94 -18.88 5.00
C ARG A 110 13.01 -20.04 5.35
N ALA A 111 13.11 -21.15 4.63
CA ALA A 111 12.35 -22.37 4.91
C ALA A 111 13.03 -23.21 6.00
N GLU A 112 12.32 -24.21 6.52
CA GLU A 112 12.82 -25.18 7.51
C GLU A 112 14.16 -25.83 7.12
N ASP A 113 14.37 -26.10 5.83
CA ASP A 113 15.61 -26.71 5.31
C ASP A 113 16.78 -25.72 5.21
N GLY A 114 16.59 -24.48 5.64
CA GLY A 114 17.59 -23.42 5.64
C GLY A 114 17.74 -22.67 4.31
N ARG A 115 17.06 -23.08 3.24
CA ARG A 115 17.09 -22.33 1.97
C ARG A 115 16.37 -20.99 2.11
N VAL A 116 16.92 -19.96 1.47
CA VAL A 116 16.36 -18.60 1.43
C VAL A 116 15.86 -18.27 0.03
N PHE A 117 14.63 -17.80 -0.03
CA PHE A 117 13.92 -17.42 -1.26
C PHE A 117 13.59 -15.94 -1.23
N ASP A 118 13.75 -15.24 -2.36
CA ASP A 118 13.44 -13.82 -2.48
C ASP A 118 12.16 -13.61 -3.30
N PHE A 119 11.08 -13.17 -2.66
CA PHE A 119 9.77 -12.88 -3.26
C PHE A 119 9.61 -11.42 -3.70
N TYR A 120 10.59 -10.57 -3.43
CA TYR A 120 10.56 -9.16 -3.79
C TYR A 120 11.31 -8.89 -5.11
N ARG A 121 12.36 -9.66 -5.37
CA ARG A 121 13.18 -9.66 -6.58
C ARG A 121 12.36 -9.95 -7.84
N LYS A 122 12.55 -9.13 -8.87
CA LYS A 122 11.90 -9.31 -10.19
C LYS A 122 12.72 -10.09 -11.21
N LEU A 123 13.99 -10.40 -10.93
CA LEU A 123 14.81 -11.23 -11.82
C LEU A 123 14.43 -12.69 -11.65
N ASN A 124 14.12 -13.35 -12.76
CA ASN A 124 13.56 -14.69 -12.76
C ASN A 124 14.56 -15.73 -12.21
N PHE A 125 15.85 -15.57 -12.49
CA PHE A 125 16.89 -16.56 -12.22
C PHE A 125 18.18 -15.92 -11.69
N ARG A 126 19.05 -16.74 -11.09
CA ARG A 126 20.38 -16.35 -10.63
C ARG A 126 21.28 -15.97 -11.82
N GLU A 127 22.04 -14.90 -11.67
CA GLU A 127 23.10 -14.47 -12.59
C GLU A 127 24.43 -14.56 -11.83
N GLU A 128 25.04 -15.75 -11.78
CA GLU A 128 26.22 -16.02 -10.93
C GLU A 128 27.45 -15.17 -11.27
N ASP A 129 27.54 -14.72 -12.52
CA ASP A 129 28.65 -13.92 -13.02
C ASP A 129 28.47 -12.41 -12.75
N ARG A 130 27.32 -12.01 -12.20
CA ARG A 130 26.98 -10.60 -12.00
C ARG A 130 27.16 -10.18 -10.54
N SER A 131 28.03 -9.22 -10.33
CA SER A 131 28.22 -8.63 -9.00
C SER A 131 27.15 -7.58 -8.68
N ASP A 132 26.66 -7.62 -7.45
CA ASP A 132 25.86 -6.55 -6.86
C ASP A 132 26.79 -5.61 -6.07
N LYS A 133 26.90 -4.37 -6.54
CA LYS A 133 27.74 -3.35 -5.88
C LYS A 133 27.08 -2.68 -4.68
N TRP A 134 25.78 -2.90 -4.49
CA TRP A 134 24.97 -2.27 -3.45
C TRP A 134 24.75 -3.17 -2.24
N HIS A 135 24.95 -4.48 -2.40
CA HIS A 135 24.74 -5.48 -1.36
C HIS A 135 26.03 -6.22 -1.01
N THR A 136 26.04 -6.90 0.15
CA THR A 136 27.18 -7.72 0.58
C THR A 136 27.31 -8.97 -0.30
N LYS A 137 28.44 -9.69 -0.23
CA LYS A 137 28.61 -10.93 -1.00
C LYS A 137 27.55 -11.98 -0.66
N GLU A 138 27.17 -12.04 0.60
CA GLU A 138 26.13 -12.93 1.15
C GLU A 138 24.72 -12.47 0.76
N ARG A 139 24.57 -11.20 0.37
CA ARG A 139 23.31 -10.56 -0.03
C ARG A 139 23.29 -10.13 -1.50
N ASN A 140 24.19 -10.67 -2.32
CA ASN A 140 24.23 -10.31 -3.73
C ASN A 140 22.92 -10.77 -4.39
N LEU A 141 22.07 -9.81 -4.77
CA LEU A 141 20.73 -10.10 -5.26
C LEU A 141 20.77 -10.94 -6.54
N TYR A 142 21.81 -10.80 -7.37
CA TYR A 142 21.99 -11.61 -8.57
C TYR A 142 22.34 -13.06 -8.25
N HIS A 143 22.92 -13.31 -7.07
CA HIS A 143 23.36 -14.64 -6.63
C HIS A 143 22.34 -15.39 -5.77
N LEU A 144 21.24 -14.74 -5.37
CA LEU A 144 20.18 -15.42 -4.64
C LEU A 144 19.47 -16.44 -5.54
N GLY A 145 18.85 -17.45 -4.92
CA GLY A 145 18.11 -18.54 -5.56
C GLY A 145 16.95 -18.06 -6.45
N PRO A 146 16.09 -18.97 -6.95
CA PRO A 146 14.97 -18.60 -7.80
C PRO A 146 14.12 -17.52 -7.12
N SER A 147 13.76 -16.46 -7.87
CA SER A 147 12.78 -15.49 -7.38
C SER A 147 11.47 -16.20 -7.04
N GLY A 148 10.77 -15.72 -6.02
CA GLY A 148 9.45 -16.19 -5.66
C GLY A 148 8.34 -15.42 -6.37
N ILE A 149 7.13 -15.99 -6.39
CA ILE A 149 5.90 -15.32 -6.81
C ILE A 149 4.79 -15.57 -5.79
N GLN A 150 3.91 -14.59 -5.62
CA GLN A 150 2.64 -14.74 -4.91
C GLN A 150 1.55 -15.09 -5.91
N GLU A 151 1.26 -16.39 -6.07
CA GLU A 151 0.19 -16.85 -6.96
C GLU A 151 -1.14 -16.89 -6.21
N ILE A 152 -2.12 -16.14 -6.69
CA ILE A 152 -3.50 -16.25 -6.20
C ILE A 152 -4.13 -17.53 -6.76
N THR A 153 -4.41 -18.49 -5.87
CA THR A 153 -4.98 -19.80 -6.22
C THR A 153 -6.50 -19.83 -6.12
N ASP A 154 -7.09 -19.00 -5.26
CA ASP A 154 -8.53 -18.76 -5.16
C ASP A 154 -8.79 -17.28 -4.89
N ALA A 155 -9.84 -16.73 -5.52
CA ALA A 155 -10.26 -15.35 -5.32
C ALA A 155 -11.79 -15.27 -5.30
N LYS A 156 -12.33 -14.84 -4.16
CA LYS A 156 -13.75 -14.63 -3.92
C LYS A 156 -13.98 -13.19 -3.51
N TRP A 157 -15.09 -12.60 -3.93
CA TRP A 157 -15.44 -11.26 -3.50
C TRP A 157 -16.95 -11.09 -3.36
N GLN A 158 -17.32 -10.11 -2.54
CA GLN A 158 -18.69 -9.68 -2.32
C GLN A 158 -18.74 -8.15 -2.38
N ALA A 159 -19.85 -7.61 -2.84
CA ALA A 159 -20.07 -6.17 -2.95
C ALA A 159 -21.49 -5.81 -2.48
N GLY A 160 -21.60 -4.70 -1.78
CA GLY A 160 -22.84 -4.14 -1.24
C GLY A 160 -22.57 -2.76 -0.67
N GLU A 161 -22.75 -2.58 0.64
CA GLU A 161 -22.31 -1.35 1.34
C GLU A 161 -20.80 -1.25 1.51
N ASN A 162 -20.11 -2.39 1.38
CA ASN A 162 -18.65 -2.50 1.34
C ASN A 162 -18.25 -3.53 0.27
N VAL A 163 -16.95 -3.70 0.07
CA VAL A 163 -16.41 -4.80 -0.74
C VAL A 163 -15.48 -5.63 0.13
N THR A 164 -15.66 -6.95 0.11
CA THR A 164 -14.70 -7.90 0.68
C THR A 164 -14.07 -8.69 -0.46
N ILE A 165 -12.75 -8.83 -0.45
CA ILE A 165 -11.99 -9.70 -1.35
C ILE A 165 -11.21 -10.70 -0.50
N ASP A 166 -11.58 -11.97 -0.58
CA ASP A 166 -10.93 -13.10 0.08
C ASP A 166 -10.07 -13.87 -0.92
N LEU A 167 -8.80 -14.05 -0.58
CA LEU A 167 -7.80 -14.66 -1.44
C LEU A 167 -7.11 -15.82 -0.72
N GLN A 168 -6.85 -16.89 -1.45
CA GLN A 168 -5.84 -17.89 -1.08
C GLN A 168 -4.66 -17.71 -2.02
N LEU A 169 -3.44 -17.67 -1.46
CA LEU A 169 -2.22 -17.50 -2.23
C LEU A 169 -1.20 -18.58 -1.87
N ASP A 170 -0.48 -19.03 -2.88
CA ASP A 170 0.74 -19.79 -2.71
C ASP A 170 1.94 -18.88 -2.99
N TRP A 171 2.83 -18.78 -2.01
CA TRP A 171 4.15 -18.21 -2.20
C TRP A 171 5.06 -19.33 -2.68
N ARG A 172 5.38 -19.34 -3.97
CA ARG A 172 6.15 -20.42 -4.60
C ARG A 172 7.41 -19.94 -5.30
N THR A 173 8.39 -20.84 -5.43
CA THR A 173 9.58 -20.59 -6.23
C THR A 173 9.23 -20.45 -7.71
N ARG A 174 10.09 -19.76 -8.47
CA ARG A 174 10.01 -19.73 -9.94
C ARG A 174 11.13 -20.56 -10.52
N GLU A 175 10.74 -21.62 -11.20
CA GLU A 175 11.68 -22.61 -11.71
C GLU A 175 11.79 -22.51 -13.24
N GLN A 176 13.00 -22.68 -13.76
CA GLN A 176 13.25 -22.53 -15.19
C GLN A 176 12.53 -23.64 -15.97
N ASN A 177 11.90 -23.27 -17.09
CA ASN A 177 11.20 -24.20 -17.99
C ASN A 177 10.01 -24.96 -17.37
N THR A 178 9.47 -24.51 -16.24
CA THR A 178 8.25 -25.07 -15.65
C THR A 178 7.25 -23.97 -15.32
N ALA A 179 5.96 -24.28 -15.48
CA ALA A 179 4.86 -23.38 -15.15
C ALA A 179 4.55 -23.28 -13.65
N LYS A 180 5.14 -24.17 -12.83
CA LYS A 180 4.93 -24.23 -11.38
C LYS A 180 6.26 -24.47 -10.67
N GLY A 181 6.42 -23.87 -9.49
CA GLY A 181 7.54 -24.14 -8.59
C GLY A 181 7.08 -24.71 -7.25
N GLU A 182 8.03 -24.84 -6.33
CA GLU A 182 7.80 -25.36 -4.98
C GLU A 182 7.02 -24.34 -4.16
N VAL A 183 5.93 -24.76 -3.51
CA VAL A 183 5.18 -23.90 -2.57
C VAL A 183 5.96 -23.82 -1.25
N ILE A 184 6.33 -22.60 -0.86
CA ILE A 184 7.08 -22.30 0.35
C ILE A 184 6.14 -21.87 1.47
N LEU A 185 5.23 -20.93 1.19
CA LEU A 185 4.21 -20.47 2.14
C LEU A 185 2.82 -20.56 1.51
N LYS A 186 1.81 -20.70 2.35
CA LYS A 186 0.41 -20.47 2.01
C LYS A 186 -0.07 -19.24 2.76
N GLU A 187 -0.84 -18.41 2.08
CA GLU A 187 -1.40 -17.19 2.65
C GLU A 187 -2.92 -17.14 2.45
N HIS A 188 -3.64 -16.82 3.52
CA HIS A 188 -4.99 -16.28 3.42
C HIS A 188 -4.89 -14.76 3.53
N ARG A 189 -5.30 -14.06 2.47
CA ARG A 189 -5.34 -12.60 2.44
C ARG A 189 -6.77 -12.12 2.27
N ARG A 190 -7.20 -11.15 3.08
CA ARG A 190 -8.48 -10.47 2.96
C ARG A 190 -8.27 -8.97 2.80
N TYR A 191 -8.99 -8.38 1.86
CA TYR A 191 -9.17 -6.94 1.77
C TYR A 191 -10.61 -6.57 2.05
N GLU A 192 -10.82 -5.48 2.78
CA GLU A 192 -12.14 -4.90 3.01
C GLU A 192 -12.11 -3.43 2.64
N ILE A 193 -13.06 -3.01 1.81
CA ILE A 193 -13.09 -1.67 1.22
C ILE A 193 -14.42 -1.03 1.57
N SER A 194 -14.35 0.17 2.15
CA SER A 194 -15.51 0.98 2.48
C SER A 194 -15.27 2.43 2.12
N GLN A 195 -16.35 3.20 1.95
CA GLN A 195 -16.28 4.64 1.75
C GLN A 195 -17.23 5.38 2.67
N THR A 196 -16.80 6.55 3.11
CA THR A 196 -17.65 7.60 3.69
C THR A 196 -17.62 8.81 2.74
N ASP A 197 -18.24 9.92 3.13
CA ASP A 197 -18.23 11.16 2.35
C ASP A 197 -16.82 11.71 2.08
N GLN A 198 -15.86 11.41 2.96
CA GLN A 198 -14.50 11.98 2.91
C GLN A 198 -13.40 10.94 2.82
N LEU A 199 -13.67 9.67 3.15
CA LEU A 199 -12.66 8.61 3.25
C LEU A 199 -12.96 7.44 2.31
N THR A 200 -11.95 6.97 1.59
CA THR A 200 -11.87 5.61 1.07
C THR A 200 -10.95 4.82 1.97
N ILE A 201 -11.48 3.78 2.63
CA ILE A 201 -10.73 2.93 3.56
C ILE A 201 -10.52 1.57 2.91
N ILE A 202 -9.29 1.08 2.94
CA ILE A 202 -8.90 -0.27 2.54
C ILE A 202 -8.20 -0.91 3.73
N ASP A 203 -8.85 -1.91 4.33
CA ASP A 203 -8.23 -2.76 5.34
C ASP A 203 -7.64 -3.99 4.65
N HIS A 204 -6.43 -4.35 5.04
CA HIS A 204 -5.70 -5.51 4.56
C HIS A 204 -5.36 -6.39 5.75
N PHE A 205 -5.74 -7.66 5.68
CA PHE A 205 -5.38 -8.71 6.64
C PHE A 205 -4.69 -9.86 5.91
N SER A 206 -3.59 -10.36 6.46
CA SER A 206 -2.85 -11.51 5.94
C SER A 206 -2.51 -12.48 7.08
N SER A 207 -2.69 -13.76 6.80
CA SER A 207 -2.25 -14.87 7.66
C SER A 207 -1.42 -15.84 6.82
N LEU A 208 -0.18 -16.09 7.24
CA LEU A 208 0.78 -16.94 6.55
C LEU A 208 1.10 -18.18 7.37
N VAL A 209 1.15 -19.32 6.70
CA VAL A 209 1.66 -20.58 7.25
C VAL A 209 2.70 -21.18 6.30
N PRO A 210 3.76 -21.82 6.82
CA PRO A 210 4.70 -22.52 5.97
C PRO A 210 4.05 -23.75 5.34
N ALA A 211 4.47 -24.11 4.13
CA ALA A 211 4.03 -25.33 3.47
C ALA A 211 4.53 -26.61 4.19
N LYS A 212 5.67 -26.50 4.90
CA LYS A 212 6.29 -27.56 5.70
C LYS A 212 6.97 -26.94 6.93
N GLY A 213 6.86 -27.60 8.07
CA GLY A 213 7.63 -27.26 9.29
C GLY A 213 7.47 -25.81 9.75
N THR A 214 8.60 -25.10 9.85
CA THR A 214 8.66 -23.67 10.18
C THR A 214 9.18 -22.86 9.00
N ALA A 215 8.91 -21.55 9.03
CA ALA A 215 9.55 -20.59 8.16
C ALA A 215 9.92 -19.33 8.92
N VAL A 216 10.86 -18.56 8.36
CA VAL A 216 11.25 -17.26 8.86
C VAL A 216 11.09 -16.22 7.77
N LEU A 217 10.30 -15.17 8.04
CA LEU A 217 10.40 -13.92 7.30
C LEU A 217 11.65 -13.20 7.81
N GLU A 218 12.71 -13.14 7.01
CA GLU A 218 13.95 -12.48 7.43
C GLU A 218 13.78 -10.96 7.39
N ALA A 219 14.47 -10.25 8.28
CA ALA A 219 14.41 -8.79 8.35
C ALA A 219 14.72 -8.14 6.98
N ASP A 220 13.83 -7.25 6.53
CA ASP A 220 13.96 -6.55 5.25
C ASP A 220 13.30 -5.17 5.31
N ARG A 221 13.95 -4.16 4.73
CA ARG A 221 13.41 -2.78 4.70
C ARG A 221 12.26 -2.65 3.71
N HIS A 222 12.20 -3.50 2.69
CA HIS A 222 11.14 -3.50 1.68
C HIS A 222 10.19 -4.65 1.96
N SER A 223 9.41 -4.52 3.04
CA SER A 223 8.65 -5.65 3.57
C SER A 223 7.19 -5.34 3.86
N PHE A 224 6.42 -6.36 3.54
CA PHE A 224 5.04 -6.65 3.90
C PHE A 224 3.97 -5.71 3.35
N CYS A 225 3.69 -4.55 3.97
CA CYS A 225 2.61 -3.65 3.56
C CYS A 225 3.17 -2.28 3.17
N GLY A 226 2.86 -1.82 1.97
CA GLY A 226 3.40 -0.55 1.48
C GLY A 226 2.43 0.22 0.61
N VAL A 227 2.65 1.53 0.56
CA VAL A 227 1.99 2.45 -0.35
C VAL A 227 3.00 3.36 -1.07
N ARG A 228 2.92 3.42 -2.40
CA ARG A 228 3.49 4.50 -3.23
C ARG A 228 2.42 5.54 -3.45
N VAL A 229 2.59 6.71 -2.84
CA VAL A 229 1.67 7.84 -3.01
C VAL A 229 1.82 8.45 -4.40
N ASN A 230 0.87 9.28 -4.83
CA ASN A 230 0.99 10.00 -6.10
C ASN A 230 2.10 11.07 -6.01
N ASP A 231 2.92 11.23 -7.05
CA ASP A 231 3.99 12.23 -7.11
C ASP A 231 3.49 13.62 -6.69
N LEU A 232 2.31 14.05 -7.17
CA LEU A 232 1.76 15.39 -6.89
C LEU A 232 1.51 15.69 -5.40
N ILE A 233 1.55 14.69 -4.51
CA ILE A 233 1.31 14.85 -3.08
C ILE A 233 2.45 14.36 -2.19
N ASP A 234 3.56 13.90 -2.76
CA ASP A 234 4.71 13.49 -1.96
C ASP A 234 5.57 14.69 -1.55
N PRO A 235 6.41 14.54 -0.50
CA PRO A 235 7.29 15.63 -0.04
C PRO A 235 8.23 16.23 -1.10
N ASP A 236 8.74 15.44 -2.04
CA ASP A 236 9.65 15.92 -3.10
C ASP A 236 8.94 16.92 -4.04
N ASP A 237 7.64 16.75 -4.25
CA ASP A 237 6.81 17.61 -5.08
C ASP A 237 5.93 18.62 -4.28
N GLY A 238 6.26 18.84 -3.00
CA GLY A 238 5.67 19.89 -2.17
C GLY A 238 4.48 19.46 -1.30
N GLY A 239 4.23 18.15 -1.22
CA GLY A 239 3.35 17.55 -0.22
C GLY A 239 3.98 17.51 1.18
N THR A 240 3.31 16.81 2.10
CA THR A 240 3.77 16.69 3.48
C THR A 240 3.38 15.34 4.05
N ILE A 241 4.36 14.67 4.68
CA ILE A 241 4.11 13.50 5.53
C ILE A 241 4.05 13.95 6.99
N ARG A 242 3.03 13.51 7.72
CA ARG A 242 2.88 13.69 9.17
C ARG A 242 2.76 12.32 9.84
N ASP A 243 3.17 12.23 11.09
CA ASP A 243 3.02 11.00 11.86
C ASP A 243 2.33 11.22 13.21
N SER A 244 1.97 10.12 13.86
CA SER A 244 1.29 10.14 15.17
C SER A 244 2.13 10.69 16.32
N GLU A 245 3.43 10.89 16.10
CA GLU A 245 4.39 11.43 17.08
C GLU A 245 4.64 12.93 16.85
N GLY A 246 3.92 13.54 15.91
CA GLY A 246 3.97 14.98 15.62
C GLY A 246 5.14 15.38 14.72
N ARG A 247 5.80 14.42 14.06
CA ARG A 247 6.88 14.72 13.11
C ARG A 247 6.30 15.18 11.78
N ILE A 248 7.08 16.00 11.08
CA ILE A 248 6.75 16.54 9.75
C ILE A 248 7.88 16.14 8.81
N ASN A 249 7.52 15.55 7.67
CA ASN A 249 8.40 14.93 6.70
C ASN A 249 9.46 14.00 7.34
N PRO A 250 9.05 13.03 8.19
CA PRO A 250 9.98 12.02 8.66
C PRO A 250 10.56 11.23 7.46
N SER A 251 11.80 10.76 7.58
CA SER A 251 12.42 9.89 6.57
C SER A 251 13.29 8.81 7.21
N GLY A 252 13.42 7.69 6.51
CA GLY A 252 14.15 6.50 6.94
C GLY A 252 13.29 5.54 7.73
N ASN A 253 13.92 4.84 8.67
CA ASN A 253 13.31 3.73 9.40
C ASN A 253 12.89 4.14 10.83
N TYR A 254 11.82 3.54 11.32
CA TYR A 254 11.27 3.74 12.67
C TYR A 254 10.82 2.39 13.23
N TRP A 255 11.30 2.01 14.41
CA TRP A 255 11.10 0.67 14.95
C TRP A 255 11.07 0.59 16.48
N ASP A 256 11.48 1.64 17.20
CA ASP A 256 11.50 1.62 18.66
C ASP A 256 10.10 1.98 19.21
N ALA A 257 9.74 1.48 20.40
CA ALA A 257 8.56 1.96 21.10
C ALA A 257 8.85 3.22 21.97
N THR A 258 10.14 3.47 22.25
CA THR A 258 10.67 4.55 23.08
C THR A 258 12.01 5.05 22.51
N GLY A 259 12.10 6.34 22.18
CA GLY A 259 13.35 6.92 21.67
C GLY A 259 13.17 7.88 20.48
N GLU A 260 14.29 8.24 19.87
CA GLU A 260 14.34 9.15 18.71
C GLU A 260 13.68 8.52 17.47
N ARG A 261 13.76 7.19 17.31
CA ARG A 261 13.23 6.42 16.17
C ARG A 261 11.96 5.67 16.53
N LYS A 262 11.13 6.31 17.37
CA LYS A 262 9.84 5.78 17.80
C LYS A 262 8.90 5.53 16.64
N ALA A 263 8.46 4.28 16.49
CA ALA A 263 7.48 3.88 15.49
C ALA A 263 6.16 4.63 15.74
N PRO A 264 5.62 5.35 14.74
CA PRO A 264 4.31 5.96 14.87
C PRO A 264 3.21 4.89 14.79
N ARG A 265 1.98 5.26 15.18
CA ARG A 265 0.77 4.45 14.98
C ARG A 265 0.22 4.58 13.56
N TRP A 266 0.47 5.71 12.93
CA TRP A 266 0.04 6.02 11.58
C TRP A 266 0.99 7.03 10.93
N LEU A 267 1.08 6.97 9.61
CA LEU A 267 1.65 7.98 8.73
C LEU A 267 0.53 8.56 7.88
N ASP A 268 0.61 9.83 7.52
CA ASP A 268 -0.32 10.51 6.63
C ASP A 268 0.43 11.38 5.62
N CYS A 269 0.26 11.12 4.33
CA CYS A 269 0.86 11.92 3.25
C CYS A 269 -0.23 12.72 2.55
N ALA A 270 -0.14 14.04 2.60
CA ALA A 270 -1.13 14.93 2.02
C ALA A 270 -0.49 16.05 1.18
N GLY A 271 -1.18 16.47 0.12
CA GLY A 271 -0.71 17.48 -0.81
C GLY A 271 -1.83 18.02 -1.70
N LYS A 272 -1.46 18.56 -2.85
CA LYS A 272 -2.40 19.22 -3.78
C LYS A 272 -2.49 18.47 -5.11
N VAL A 273 -3.72 18.12 -5.51
CA VAL A 273 -4.04 17.70 -6.88
C VAL A 273 -4.92 18.79 -7.51
N GLY A 274 -4.31 19.67 -8.30
CA GLY A 274 -4.94 20.93 -8.68
C GLY A 274 -5.22 21.79 -7.44
N ASP A 275 -6.43 22.31 -7.31
CA ASP A 275 -6.83 23.11 -6.13
C ASP A 275 -7.19 22.26 -4.90
N ALA A 276 -7.43 20.96 -5.09
CA ALA A 276 -7.92 20.06 -4.04
C ALA A 276 -6.78 19.61 -3.11
N THR A 277 -7.00 19.72 -1.79
CA THR A 277 -6.15 19.03 -0.81
C THR A 277 -6.62 17.59 -0.68
N VAL A 278 -5.70 16.64 -0.79
CA VAL A 278 -5.97 15.21 -0.70
C VAL A 278 -4.81 14.49 -0.05
N GLY A 279 -5.03 13.27 0.44
CA GLY A 279 -3.94 12.47 0.99
C GLY A 279 -4.28 11.00 1.18
N ILE A 280 -3.30 10.26 1.67
CA ILE A 280 -3.43 8.87 2.07
C ILE A 280 -2.67 8.60 3.37
N ALA A 281 -3.37 7.99 4.32
CA ALA A 281 -2.78 7.51 5.57
C ALA A 281 -2.51 6.01 5.52
N LEU A 282 -1.42 5.58 6.18
CA LEU A 282 -1.04 4.18 6.40
C LEU A 282 -0.96 3.88 7.90
N MET A 283 -1.67 2.85 8.34
CA MET A 283 -1.77 2.47 9.75
C MET A 283 -1.45 0.99 9.92
N GLY A 284 -0.61 0.65 10.89
CA GLY A 284 -0.36 -0.72 11.31
C GLY A 284 -1.40 -1.16 12.34
N HIS A 285 -1.87 -2.40 12.26
CA HIS A 285 -2.83 -2.89 13.25
C HIS A 285 -2.14 -3.08 14.61
N PRO A 286 -2.72 -2.62 15.74
CA PRO A 286 -2.14 -2.81 17.08
C PRO A 286 -1.85 -4.27 17.47
N GLY A 287 -2.61 -5.20 16.89
CA GLY A 287 -2.44 -6.65 17.07
C GLY A 287 -1.34 -7.30 16.23
N ASN A 288 -0.66 -6.56 15.34
CA ASN A 288 0.53 -7.07 14.66
C ASN A 288 1.62 -7.38 15.69
N VAL A 289 2.46 -8.39 15.43
CA VAL A 289 3.58 -8.71 16.33
C VAL A 289 4.48 -7.49 16.57
N ARG A 290 4.67 -6.65 15.54
CA ARG A 290 5.34 -5.36 15.60
C ARG A 290 4.76 -4.45 14.50
N ASN A 291 4.87 -3.13 14.69
CA ASN A 291 4.64 -2.14 13.64
C ASN A 291 5.89 -1.28 13.51
N GLN A 292 6.68 -1.52 12.47
CA GLN A 292 7.88 -0.76 12.13
C GLN A 292 7.64 -0.08 10.79
N TYR A 293 8.14 1.13 10.62
CA TYR A 293 7.87 1.95 9.45
C TYR A 293 9.15 2.27 8.69
N TYR A 294 9.04 2.29 7.38
CA TYR A 294 10.06 2.86 6.50
C TYR A 294 9.40 3.79 5.52
N LEU A 295 9.94 4.98 5.41
CA LEU A 295 9.40 6.00 4.52
C LEU A 295 10.48 6.84 3.87
N GLN A 296 10.12 7.38 2.72
CA GLN A 296 10.98 8.22 1.90
C GLN A 296 10.21 9.44 1.39
N ASP A 297 10.96 10.51 1.14
CA ASP A 297 10.49 11.81 0.65
C ASP A 297 9.87 11.75 -0.75
N TRP A 298 10.34 10.84 -1.59
CA TRP A 298 9.70 10.48 -2.86
C TRP A 298 8.45 9.59 -2.69
N GLY A 299 7.80 9.60 -1.52
CA GLY A 299 6.42 9.11 -1.40
C GLY A 299 6.24 7.59 -1.24
N LEU A 300 7.25 6.89 -0.72
CA LEU A 300 7.07 5.54 -0.19
C LEU A 300 6.72 5.60 1.31
N MET A 301 5.69 4.87 1.71
CA MET A 301 5.43 4.55 3.12
C MET A 301 5.18 3.05 3.26
N GLU A 302 5.91 2.39 4.15
CA GLU A 302 5.78 0.97 4.47
C GLU A 302 5.54 0.77 5.96
N VAL A 303 4.74 -0.23 6.30
CA VAL A 303 4.55 -0.75 7.65
C VAL A 303 4.78 -2.25 7.65
N SER A 304 5.65 -2.71 8.53
CA SER A 304 6.10 -4.09 8.56
C SER A 304 6.35 -4.58 9.98
N PRO A 305 6.02 -5.85 10.28
CA PRO A 305 6.44 -6.49 11.53
C PRO A 305 7.88 -7.01 11.50
N VAL A 306 8.57 -6.94 10.35
CA VAL A 306 9.86 -7.59 10.05
C VAL A 306 10.85 -6.64 9.37
N LEU A 307 10.84 -5.36 9.73
CA LEU A 307 11.78 -4.39 9.16
C LEU A 307 13.18 -4.52 9.76
N GLY A 308 13.25 -4.59 11.10
CA GLY A 308 14.49 -4.68 11.86
C GLY A 308 14.81 -6.06 12.41
N GLU A 309 13.83 -6.96 12.43
CA GLU A 309 13.93 -8.27 13.09
C GLU A 309 13.28 -9.38 12.25
N ASP A 310 13.85 -10.58 12.33
CA ASP A 310 13.27 -11.79 11.76
C ASP A 310 11.95 -12.15 12.50
N ALA A 311 11.02 -12.79 11.79
CA ALA A 311 9.85 -13.43 12.39
C ALA A 311 9.76 -14.90 11.98
N GLU A 312 9.95 -15.80 12.95
CA GLU A 312 9.71 -17.23 12.79
C GLU A 312 8.24 -17.57 13.06
N PHE A 313 7.69 -18.50 12.28
CA PHE A 313 6.29 -18.92 12.37
C PHE A 313 6.10 -20.37 11.89
N SER A 314 4.98 -20.97 12.29
CA SER A 314 4.61 -22.36 11.97
C SER A 314 3.12 -22.46 11.65
N SER A 315 2.62 -23.66 11.34
CA SER A 315 1.17 -23.88 11.21
C SER A 315 0.42 -23.74 12.54
N GLU A 316 1.10 -23.96 13.68
CA GLU A 316 0.51 -23.85 15.03
C GLU A 316 0.50 -22.40 15.52
N SER A 317 1.46 -21.58 15.04
CA SER A 317 1.54 -20.15 15.31
C SER A 317 1.72 -19.40 13.98
N PRO A 318 0.65 -19.19 13.20
CA PRO A 318 0.71 -18.49 11.93
C PRO A 318 1.23 -17.06 12.07
N PHE A 319 1.94 -16.56 11.05
CA PHE A 319 2.31 -15.17 11.00
C PHE A 319 1.11 -14.33 10.58
N GLN A 320 0.75 -13.32 11.38
CA GLN A 320 -0.35 -12.41 11.08
C GLN A 320 0.15 -10.98 10.93
N CYS A 321 -0.39 -10.28 9.94
CA CYS A 321 -0.16 -8.86 9.77
C CYS A 321 -1.35 -8.19 9.09
N ALA A 322 -1.68 -7.00 9.55
CA ALA A 322 -2.74 -6.18 9.00
C ALA A 322 -2.34 -4.70 8.92
N ALA A 323 -2.83 -4.03 7.88
CA ALA A 323 -2.64 -2.61 7.64
C ALA A 323 -3.93 -1.97 7.14
N ARG A 324 -4.11 -0.68 7.46
CA ARG A 324 -5.22 0.15 6.99
C ARG A 324 -4.67 1.29 6.15
N TYR A 325 -5.26 1.48 4.98
CA TYR A 325 -4.99 2.57 4.06
C TYR A 325 -6.22 3.48 4.01
N VAL A 326 -6.04 4.79 4.18
CA VAL A 326 -7.16 5.76 4.19
C VAL A 326 -6.88 6.87 3.21
N ALA A 327 -7.43 6.79 2.00
CA ALA A 327 -7.41 7.91 1.06
C ALA A 327 -8.49 8.92 1.46
N HIS A 328 -8.15 10.21 1.53
CA HIS A 328 -9.04 11.22 2.07
C HIS A 328 -9.09 12.51 1.26
N ASP A 329 -10.28 13.12 1.26
CA ASP A 329 -10.51 14.48 0.78
C ASP A 329 -10.26 15.50 1.90
N GLY A 330 -9.46 16.53 1.63
CA GLY A 330 -9.07 17.53 2.62
C GLY A 330 -7.89 17.08 3.50
N GLU A 331 -7.54 17.89 4.50
CA GLU A 331 -6.60 17.47 5.54
C GLU A 331 -7.34 16.73 6.65
N LEU A 332 -6.71 15.68 7.20
CA LEU A 332 -7.18 15.03 8.41
C LEU A 332 -6.45 15.58 9.64
N ALA A 333 -7.22 15.87 10.68
CA ALA A 333 -6.64 16.21 11.99
C ALA A 333 -6.04 14.95 12.64
N ALA A 334 -4.97 15.12 13.42
CA ALA A 334 -4.35 14.01 14.16
C ALA A 334 -5.35 13.25 15.07
N ALA A 335 -6.35 13.94 15.62
CA ALA A 335 -7.42 13.31 16.40
C ALA A 335 -8.28 12.35 15.55
N SER A 336 -8.60 12.72 14.31
CA SER A 336 -9.33 11.85 13.38
C SER A 336 -8.51 10.62 13.00
N LEU A 337 -7.21 10.80 12.72
CA LEU A 337 -6.30 9.68 12.42
C LEU A 337 -6.11 8.75 13.62
N ASN A 338 -6.04 9.30 14.84
CA ASN A 338 -6.02 8.51 16.07
C ASN A 338 -7.31 7.69 16.24
N GLY A 339 -8.49 8.28 15.95
CA GLY A 339 -9.76 7.57 15.96
C GLY A 339 -9.78 6.43 14.94
N LEU A 340 -9.40 6.70 13.69
CA LEU A 340 -9.31 5.69 12.63
C LEU A 340 -8.36 4.53 12.98
N HIS A 341 -7.25 4.81 13.65
CA HIS A 341 -6.33 3.78 14.13
C HIS A 341 -6.92 2.99 15.32
N ALA A 342 -7.61 3.65 16.26
CA ALA A 342 -8.29 2.99 17.36
C ALA A 342 -9.39 2.04 16.87
N ASP A 343 -10.24 2.53 15.96
CA ASP A 343 -11.29 1.73 15.29
C ASP A 343 -10.68 0.55 14.52
N PHE A 344 -9.49 0.72 13.95
CA PHE A 344 -8.79 -0.38 13.28
C PHE A 344 -8.38 -1.46 14.28
N GLY A 345 -7.91 -1.09 15.47
CA GLY A 345 -7.52 -2.04 16.52
C GLY A 345 -8.67 -2.89 17.09
N GLU A 346 -9.93 -2.50 16.86
CA GLU A 346 -11.10 -3.30 17.20
C GLU A 346 -11.41 -4.39 16.16
N ARG A 347 -10.78 -4.32 14.98
CA ARG A 347 -10.97 -5.30 13.91
C ARG A 347 -10.23 -6.59 14.25
N LYS A 348 -10.85 -7.73 13.96
CA LYS A 348 -10.20 -9.03 14.14
C LYS A 348 -9.26 -9.31 12.97
N GLN A 349 -8.05 -9.76 13.26
CA GLN A 349 -7.17 -10.38 12.26
C GLN A 349 -7.71 -11.77 11.87
N LEU A 350 -7.17 -12.31 10.77
CA LEU A 350 -7.63 -13.57 10.16
C LEU A 350 -7.38 -14.81 11.02
#